data_AF-A0A535RNT8-F1
#
_entry.id   AF-A0A535RNT8-F1
#
_cell.length_a   1.000
_cell.length_b   1.000
_cell.length_c   1.000
_cell.angle_alpha   90.00
_cell.angle_beta   90.00
_cell.angle_gamma   90.00
#
_symmetry.space_group_name_H-M   'P 1'
#
loop_
_entity.id
_entity.type
_entity.pdbx_description
1 polymer ?
#
loop_
_entity_poly.entity_id
_entity_poly.type
_entity_poly.pdbx_seq_one_letter_code
_entity_poly.pdbx_strand_id
1 'polypeptide(L)'
;MAPRAPLLHRSRPGAPAERFRVRLDEHHLALTRTALDRGRNYRTTKDPRGSDAYLETRARFLASLGRLAAFEEASTSLMVCRFNTQLAAHSDDLTRQYFVLRSVIGRHGQEPRPVDESGWRRLDYFATQLGRLEGIADALSIAGRNVRLFPLPALPWLQLT
;
A
#
# COMPACT_ATOMS: atom_id res chain seq x y z
N MET A 1 45.50 32.15 10.69
CA MET A 1 44.38 31.19 10.80
C MET A 1 43.50 31.34 9.57
N ALA A 2 43.28 30.27 8.81
CA ALA A 2 42.35 30.31 7.67
C ALA A 2 40.90 30.34 8.18
N PRO A 3 39.98 31.12 7.57
CA PRO A 3 38.59 31.12 7.96
C PRO A 3 37.98 29.73 7.74
N ARG A 4 37.33 29.18 8.77
CA ARG A 4 36.60 27.91 8.66
C ARG A 4 35.47 28.08 7.66
N ALA A 5 35.37 27.16 6.70
CA ALA A 5 34.26 27.11 5.76
C ALA A 5 32.92 27.07 6.53
N PRO A 6 31.89 27.79 6.07
CA PRO A 6 30.59 27.78 6.72
C PRO A 6 30.08 26.35 6.75
N LEU A 7 29.75 25.86 7.95
CA LEU A 7 29.03 24.62 8.13
C LEU A 7 27.67 24.81 7.44
N LEU A 8 27.53 24.25 6.22
CA LEU A 8 26.22 24.08 5.60
C LEU A 8 25.44 23.18 6.56
N HIS A 9 24.60 23.79 7.41
CA HIS A 9 23.55 23.06 8.09
C HIS A 9 22.82 22.28 7.01
N ARG A 10 22.90 20.94 7.04
CA ARG A 10 21.94 20.09 6.33
C ARG A 10 20.57 20.68 6.67
N SER A 11 19.94 21.23 5.65
CA SER A 11 18.73 22.04 5.74
C SER A 11 17.78 21.38 6.72
N ARG A 12 17.46 22.07 7.82
CA ARG A 12 16.34 21.68 8.70
C ARG A 12 15.18 21.33 7.77
N PRO A 13 14.49 20.19 7.94
CA PRO A 13 13.36 19.88 7.08
C PRO A 13 12.38 21.04 7.25
N GLY A 14 12.04 21.70 6.14
CA GLY A 14 11.47 23.04 6.14
C GLY A 14 10.04 23.08 6.66
N ALA A 15 9.19 23.91 6.04
CA ALA A 15 7.82 24.10 6.49
C ALA A 15 7.09 22.73 6.70
N PRO A 16 6.11 22.62 7.61
CA PRO A 16 5.41 21.36 7.89
C PRO A 16 4.95 20.58 6.63
N ALA A 17 4.55 21.30 5.58
CA ALA A 17 4.19 20.74 4.28
C ALA A 17 5.35 20.05 3.54
N GLU A 18 6.57 20.59 3.63
CA GLU A 18 7.76 19.95 3.04
C GLU A 18 8.10 18.66 3.79
N ARG A 19 8.00 18.66 5.12
CA ARG A 19 8.21 17.44 5.93
C ARG A 19 7.20 16.35 5.59
N PHE A 20 5.96 16.75 5.31
CA PHE A 20 4.91 15.83 4.88
C PHE A 20 5.24 15.20 3.53
N ARG A 21 5.66 16.00 2.54
CA ARG A 21 6.08 15.51 1.22
C ARG A 21 7.27 14.56 1.30
N VAL A 22 8.30 14.91 2.06
CA VAL A 22 9.47 14.05 2.29
C VAL A 22 9.04 12.69 2.85
N ARG A 23 8.11 12.64 3.81
CA ARG A 23 7.59 11.37 4.34
C ARG A 23 6.82 10.55 3.31
N LEU A 24 6.05 11.20 2.42
CA LEU A 24 5.37 10.51 1.32
C LEU A 24 6.38 9.92 0.34
N ASP A 25 7.40 10.68 -0.04
CA ASP A 25 8.45 10.26 -0.98
C ASP A 25 9.30 9.11 -0.40
N GLU A 26 9.70 9.21 0.87
CA GLU A 26 10.44 8.15 1.57
C GLU A 26 9.64 6.85 1.62
N HIS A 27 8.34 6.92 1.91
CA HIS A 27 7.48 5.75 1.96
C HIS A 27 7.21 5.17 0.57
N HIS A 28 7.00 6.02 -0.44
CA HIS A 28 6.88 5.61 -1.84
C HIS A 28 8.11 4.82 -2.29
N LEU A 29 9.31 5.31 -1.97
CA LEU A 29 10.57 4.66 -2.30
C LEU A 29 10.69 3.28 -1.62
N ALA A 30 10.28 3.18 -0.35
CA ALA A 30 10.28 1.91 0.38
C ALA A 30 9.32 0.88 -0.23
N LEU A 31 8.11 1.30 -0.62
CA LEU A 31 7.14 0.45 -1.30
C LEU A 31 7.64 0.02 -2.69
N THR A 32 8.25 0.94 -3.44
CA THR A 32 8.84 0.66 -4.75
C THR A 32 9.92 -0.42 -4.66
N ARG A 33 10.85 -0.30 -3.70
CA ARG A 33 11.87 -1.31 -3.44
C ARG A 33 11.25 -2.67 -3.10
N THR A 34 10.27 -2.68 -2.21
CA THR A 34 9.57 -3.91 -1.80
C THR A 34 8.88 -4.59 -2.99
N ALA A 35 8.22 -3.82 -3.86
CA ALA A 35 7.55 -4.34 -5.05
C ALA A 35 8.55 -4.90 -6.08
N LEU A 36 9.68 -4.22 -6.27
CA LEU A 36 10.77 -4.70 -7.14
C LEU A 36 11.38 -6.00 -6.62
N ASP A 37 11.67 -6.08 -5.32
CA ASP A 37 12.24 -7.27 -4.69
C ASP A 37 11.30 -8.47 -4.80
N ARG A 38 10.01 -8.27 -4.48
CA ARG A 38 8.99 -9.32 -4.62
C ARG A 38 8.76 -9.73 -6.08
N GLY A 39 8.81 -8.76 -7.00
CA GLY A 39 8.72 -9.04 -8.44
C GLY A 39 9.94 -9.76 -8.99
N ARG A 40 11.13 -9.53 -8.43
CA ARG A 40 12.32 -10.34 -8.73
C ARG A 40 12.13 -11.75 -8.21
N ASN A 41 11.77 -11.92 -6.94
CA ASN A 41 11.57 -13.22 -6.30
C ASN A 41 10.53 -14.07 -7.05
N TYR A 42 9.40 -13.46 -7.46
CA TYR A 42 8.39 -14.13 -8.26
C TYR A 42 8.90 -14.57 -9.64
N ARG A 43 9.70 -13.74 -10.33
CA ARG A 43 10.26 -14.11 -11.64
C ARG A 43 11.34 -15.17 -11.56
N THR A 44 12.09 -15.21 -10.46
CA THR A 44 13.21 -16.14 -10.26
C THR A 44 12.82 -17.40 -9.49
N THR A 45 11.57 -17.52 -9.03
CA THR A 45 11.13 -18.72 -8.32
C THR A 45 11.26 -19.95 -9.22
N LYS A 46 11.67 -21.06 -8.61
CA LYS A 46 11.75 -22.38 -9.25
C LYS A 46 10.57 -23.28 -8.86
N ASP A 47 9.64 -22.76 -8.07
CA ASP A 47 8.49 -23.51 -7.61
C ASP A 47 7.62 -23.96 -8.80
N PRO A 48 7.10 -25.19 -8.81
CA PRO A 48 6.22 -25.66 -9.87
C PRO A 48 5.00 -24.75 -10.02
N ARG A 49 4.62 -24.43 -11.26
CA ARG A 49 3.42 -23.63 -11.52
C ARG A 49 2.20 -24.32 -10.92
N GLY A 50 1.40 -23.57 -10.17
CA GLY A 50 0.21 -24.09 -9.49
C GLY A 50 0.47 -24.78 -8.15
N SER A 51 1.73 -24.92 -7.72
CA SER A 51 2.04 -25.24 -6.33
C SER A 51 1.65 -24.10 -5.40
N ASP A 52 1.36 -24.41 -4.14
CA ASP A 52 0.98 -23.41 -3.14
C ASP A 52 2.09 -22.38 -2.93
N ALA A 53 3.36 -22.80 -2.91
CA ALA A 53 4.52 -21.90 -2.79
C ALA A 53 4.63 -20.91 -3.98
N TYR A 54 4.36 -21.39 -5.20
CA TYR A 54 4.30 -20.54 -6.39
C TYR A 54 3.15 -19.52 -6.29
N LEU A 55 1.95 -19.99 -5.91
CA LEU A 55 0.76 -19.15 -5.77
C LEU A 55 0.95 -18.09 -4.67
N GLU A 56 1.57 -18.45 -3.55
CA GLU A 56 1.88 -17.52 -2.47
C GLU A 56 2.89 -16.46 -2.91
N THR A 57 3.97 -16.85 -3.58
CA THR A 57 4.97 -15.91 -4.10
C THR A 57 4.35 -14.93 -5.09
N ARG A 58 3.47 -15.43 -5.97
CA ARG A 58 2.69 -14.61 -6.90
C ARG A 58 1.75 -13.64 -6.17
N ALA A 59 0.99 -14.13 -5.19
CA ALA A 59 0.07 -13.31 -4.40
C ALA A 59 0.81 -12.20 -3.65
N ARG A 60 1.95 -12.51 -3.01
CA ARG A 60 2.78 -11.52 -2.31
C ARG A 60 3.28 -10.41 -3.25
N PHE A 61 3.65 -10.76 -4.48
CA PHE A 61 4.02 -9.80 -5.52
C PHE A 61 2.85 -8.92 -5.95
N LEU A 62 1.70 -9.53 -6.25
CA LEU A 62 0.48 -8.79 -6.64
C LEU A 62 -0.01 -7.85 -5.53
N ALA A 63 0.08 -8.29 -4.27
CA ALA A 63 -0.23 -7.46 -3.12
C ALA A 63 0.72 -6.26 -3.02
N SER A 64 2.03 -6.44 -3.23
CA SER A 64 2.96 -5.30 -3.24
C SER A 64 2.72 -4.32 -4.37
N LEU A 65 2.33 -4.80 -5.56
CA LEU A 65 1.96 -3.92 -6.67
C LEU A 65 0.69 -3.15 -6.38
N GLY A 66 -0.36 -3.83 -5.89
CA GLY A 66 -1.61 -3.19 -5.50
C GLY A 66 -1.39 -2.12 -4.42
N ARG A 67 -0.51 -2.41 -3.45
CA ARG A 67 -0.12 -1.47 -2.39
C ARG A 67 0.60 -0.25 -2.90
N LEU A 68 1.60 -0.43 -3.76
CA LEU A 68 2.33 0.69 -4.37
C LEU A 68 1.39 1.57 -5.19
N ALA A 69 0.61 0.97 -6.09
CA ALA A 69 -0.28 1.72 -6.98
C ALA A 69 -1.35 2.52 -6.20
N ALA A 70 -1.98 1.92 -5.20
CA ALA A 70 -2.96 2.63 -4.38
C ALA A 70 -2.32 3.72 -3.50
N PHE A 71 -1.09 3.50 -3.03
CA PHE A 71 -0.35 4.54 -2.32
C PHE A 71 -0.01 5.72 -3.23
N GLU A 72 0.41 5.48 -4.48
CA GLU A 72 0.68 6.52 -5.48
C GLU A 72 -0.56 7.35 -5.81
N GLU A 73 -1.70 6.70 -5.99
CA GLU A 73 -2.99 7.37 -6.21
C GLU A 73 -3.36 8.26 -5.01
N ALA A 74 -3.29 7.70 -3.80
CA ALA A 74 -3.60 8.41 -2.57
C ALA A 74 -2.61 9.56 -2.30
N SER A 75 -1.31 9.34 -2.48
CA SER A 75 -0.28 10.35 -2.25
C SER A 75 -0.42 11.51 -3.24
N THR A 76 -0.78 11.25 -4.49
CA THR A 76 -1.05 12.29 -5.49
C THR A 76 -2.15 13.24 -5.02
N SER A 77 -3.24 12.72 -4.45
CA SER A 77 -4.32 13.55 -3.91
C SER A 77 -3.86 14.39 -2.70
N LEU A 78 -3.01 13.83 -1.84
CA LEU A 78 -2.52 14.48 -0.63
C LEU A 78 -1.45 15.55 -0.92
N MET A 79 -0.61 15.36 -1.95
CA MET A 79 0.47 16.29 -2.30
C MET A 79 -0.01 17.65 -2.78
N VAL A 80 -1.23 17.72 -3.32
CA VAL A 80 -1.87 18.96 -3.80
C VAL A 80 -2.35 19.84 -2.62
N CYS A 81 -2.51 19.26 -1.43
CA CYS A 81 -2.96 20.00 -0.24
C CYS A 81 -1.91 21.04 0.20
N ARG A 82 -2.34 22.29 0.33
CA ARG A 82 -1.52 23.41 0.83
C ARG A 82 -1.85 23.77 2.29
N PHE A 83 -3.08 23.47 2.72
CA PHE A 83 -3.59 23.80 4.04
C PHE A 83 -4.05 22.55 4.79
N ASN A 84 -4.03 22.62 6.13
CA ASN A 84 -4.46 21.52 6.99
C ASN A 84 -5.94 21.13 6.78
N THR A 85 -6.81 22.09 6.45
CA THR A 85 -8.23 21.84 6.16
C THR A 85 -8.42 21.00 4.90
N GLN A 86 -7.64 21.27 3.85
CA GLN A 86 -7.62 20.46 2.63
C GLN A 86 -7.11 19.05 2.92
N LEU A 87 -6.00 18.95 3.67
CA LEU A 87 -5.45 17.66 4.07
C LEU A 87 -6.46 16.82 4.85
N ALA A 88 -7.20 17.44 5.78
CA ALA A 88 -8.25 16.78 6.54
C ALA A 88 -9.38 16.26 5.63
N ALA A 89 -9.91 17.11 4.74
CA ALA A 89 -10.97 16.73 3.81
C ALA A 89 -10.58 15.57 2.88
N HIS A 90 -9.39 15.66 2.25
CA HIS A 90 -8.87 14.59 1.40
C HIS A 90 -8.60 13.30 2.18
N SER A 91 -8.13 13.41 3.43
CA SER A 91 -7.95 12.24 4.30
C SER A 91 -9.28 11.60 4.68
N ASP A 92 -10.34 12.37 4.86
CA ASP A 92 -11.68 11.84 5.15
C ASP A 92 -12.27 11.12 3.93
N ASP A 93 -12.07 11.66 2.72
CA ASP A 93 -12.46 10.99 1.47
C ASP A 93 -11.69 9.69 1.27
N LEU A 94 -10.35 9.69 1.48
CA LEU A 94 -9.54 8.47 1.45
C LEU A 94 -9.97 7.46 2.52
N THR A 95 -10.37 7.92 3.69
CA THR A 95 -10.91 7.06 4.76
C THR A 95 -12.21 6.39 4.31
N ARG A 96 -13.10 7.14 3.64
CA ARG A 96 -14.31 6.56 3.03
C ARG A 96 -13.96 5.50 1.98
N GLN A 97 -13.02 5.80 1.08
CA GLN A 97 -12.57 4.85 0.06
C GLN A 97 -11.99 3.57 0.70
N TYR A 98 -11.20 3.71 1.76
CA TYR A 98 -10.67 2.58 2.53
C TYR A 98 -11.79 1.67 3.04
N PHE A 99 -12.80 2.23 3.70
CA PHE A 99 -13.90 1.43 4.25
C PHE A 99 -14.81 0.84 3.17
N VAL A 100 -15.06 1.55 2.07
CA VAL A 100 -15.78 1.01 0.92
C VAL A 100 -15.02 -0.19 0.36
N LEU A 101 -13.73 -0.07 0.10
CA LEU A 101 -12.90 -1.16 -0.39
C LEU A 101 -12.88 -2.34 0.59
N ARG A 102 -12.68 -2.08 1.88
CA ARG A 102 -12.73 -3.11 2.94
C ARG A 102 -14.05 -3.87 2.92
N SER A 103 -15.17 -3.17 2.76
CA SER A 103 -16.50 -3.79 2.70
C SER A 103 -16.70 -4.63 1.43
N VAL A 104 -16.18 -4.18 0.29
CA VAL A 104 -16.24 -4.91 -1.00
C VAL A 104 -15.42 -6.19 -0.91
N ILE A 105 -14.18 -6.11 -0.38
CA ILE A 105 -13.33 -7.28 -0.14
C ILE A 105 -14.03 -8.25 0.80
N GLY A 106 -14.60 -7.76 1.92
CA GLY A 106 -15.32 -8.60 2.86
C GLY A 106 -16.50 -9.34 2.21
N ARG A 107 -17.32 -8.65 1.40
CA ARG A 107 -18.46 -9.25 0.70
C ARG A 107 -18.03 -10.30 -0.32
N HIS A 108 -17.09 -9.97 -1.21
CA HIS A 108 -16.56 -10.95 -2.17
C HIS A 108 -15.86 -12.13 -1.49
N GLY A 109 -15.30 -11.94 -0.29
CA GLY A 109 -14.72 -13.00 0.51
C GLY A 109 -15.75 -14.04 0.98
N GLN A 110 -17.00 -13.64 1.15
CA GLN A 110 -18.10 -14.50 1.62
C GLN A 110 -18.95 -15.09 0.47
N GLU A 111 -18.75 -14.64 -0.77
CA GLU A 111 -19.50 -15.15 -1.92
C GLU A 111 -19.16 -16.64 -2.20
N PRO A 112 -20.17 -17.49 -2.41
CA PRO A 112 -19.96 -18.90 -2.71
C PRO A 112 -19.13 -19.08 -3.99
N ARG A 113 -18.33 -20.14 -4.04
CA ARG A 113 -17.43 -20.41 -5.17
C ARG A 113 -18.24 -20.79 -6.43
N PRO A 114 -18.14 -20.03 -7.53
CA PRO A 114 -18.65 -20.50 -8.82
C PRO A 114 -17.85 -21.73 -9.23
N VAL A 115 -18.54 -22.75 -9.76
CA VAL A 115 -17.93 -24.03 -10.16
C VAL A 115 -16.82 -23.83 -11.20
N ASP A 116 -16.93 -22.79 -12.03
CA ASP A 116 -16.04 -22.52 -13.16
C ASP A 116 -14.88 -21.56 -12.83
N GLU A 117 -14.83 -20.99 -11.62
CA GLU A 117 -13.80 -20.01 -11.29
C GLU A 117 -12.51 -20.70 -10.82
N SER A 118 -11.44 -20.49 -11.60
CA SER A 118 -10.14 -21.06 -11.28
C SER A 118 -9.57 -20.39 -10.04
N GLY A 119 -9.38 -21.14 -8.95
CA GLY A 119 -9.04 -20.61 -7.61
C GLY A 119 -7.86 -19.63 -7.57
N TRP A 120 -6.90 -19.76 -8.49
CA TRP A 120 -5.77 -18.82 -8.63
C TRP A 120 -6.18 -17.41 -9.08
N ARG A 121 -7.20 -17.24 -9.93
CA ARG A 121 -7.68 -15.91 -10.37
C ARG A 121 -8.29 -15.14 -9.19
N ARG A 122 -9.02 -15.86 -8.35
CA ARG A 122 -9.60 -15.30 -7.14
C ARG A 122 -8.50 -14.91 -6.16
N LEU A 123 -7.51 -15.78 -5.94
CA LEU A 123 -6.33 -15.43 -5.13
C LEU A 123 -5.61 -14.17 -5.64
N ASP A 124 -5.40 -14.06 -6.94
CA ASP A 124 -4.78 -12.87 -7.56
C ASP A 124 -5.60 -11.61 -7.26
N TYR A 125 -6.92 -11.67 -7.46
CA TYR A 125 -7.83 -10.56 -7.17
C TYR A 125 -7.70 -10.11 -5.71
N PHE A 126 -7.81 -11.04 -4.76
CA PHE A 126 -7.75 -10.70 -3.34
C PHE A 126 -6.38 -10.20 -2.91
N ALA A 127 -5.31 -10.78 -3.43
CA ALA A 127 -3.96 -10.30 -3.19
C ALA A 127 -3.82 -8.84 -3.65
N THR A 128 -4.27 -8.52 -4.86
CA THR A 128 -4.26 -7.13 -5.37
C THR A 128 -5.13 -6.21 -4.52
N GLN A 129 -6.37 -6.59 -4.18
CA GLN A 129 -7.26 -5.71 -3.40
C GLN A 129 -6.78 -5.49 -1.98
N LEU A 130 -6.23 -6.52 -1.31
CA LEU A 130 -5.58 -6.36 -0.01
C LEU A 130 -4.38 -5.42 -0.10
N GLY A 131 -3.55 -5.59 -1.12
CA GLY A 131 -2.48 -4.66 -1.42
C GLY A 131 -2.99 -3.22 -1.50
N ARG A 132 -4.01 -2.97 -2.33
CA ARG A 132 -4.62 -1.64 -2.47
C ARG A 132 -5.12 -1.09 -1.13
N LEU A 133 -5.76 -1.92 -0.33
CA LEU A 133 -6.24 -1.55 1.01
C LEU A 133 -5.09 -1.12 1.93
N GLU A 134 -3.98 -1.87 1.93
CA GLU A 134 -2.76 -1.51 2.66
C GLU A 134 -2.13 -0.20 2.15
N GLY A 135 -2.16 0.03 0.84
CA GLY A 135 -1.60 1.25 0.23
C GLY A 135 -2.36 2.51 0.66
N ILE A 136 -3.69 2.44 0.70
CA ILE A 136 -4.52 3.53 1.24
C ILE A 136 -4.26 3.72 2.74
N ALA A 137 -4.14 2.62 3.50
CA ALA A 137 -3.86 2.69 4.94
C ALA A 137 -2.49 3.33 5.25
N ASP A 138 -1.49 3.08 4.42
CA ASP A 138 -0.18 3.71 4.51
C ASP A 138 -0.28 5.23 4.32
N ALA A 139 -0.94 5.67 3.24
CA ALA A 139 -1.13 7.09 2.95
C ALA A 139 -1.90 7.80 4.08
N LEU A 140 -2.97 7.18 4.59
CA LEU A 140 -3.73 7.67 5.74
C LEU A 140 -2.87 7.76 7.00
N SER A 141 -2.02 6.76 7.27
CA SER A 141 -1.12 6.78 8.44
C SER A 141 -0.14 7.95 8.37
N ILE A 142 0.41 8.25 7.19
CA ILE A 142 1.31 9.39 6.98
C ILE A 142 0.57 10.72 7.14
N ALA A 143 -0.69 10.78 6.70
CA ALA A 143 -1.60 11.91 6.92
C ALA A 143 -2.11 12.04 8.37
N GLY A 144 -1.73 11.12 9.27
CA GLY A 144 -2.10 11.16 10.69
C GLY A 144 -3.44 10.51 11.02
N ARG A 145 -4.03 9.74 10.10
CA ARG A 145 -5.24 8.94 10.30
C ARG A 145 -4.88 7.47 10.49
N ASN A 146 -5.26 6.88 11.63
CA ASN A 146 -4.97 5.48 11.91
C ASN A 146 -6.17 4.56 11.62
N VAL A 147 -6.30 4.10 10.38
CA VAL A 147 -7.34 3.14 9.97
C VAL A 147 -7.01 1.68 10.27
N ARG A 148 -5.76 1.39 10.69
CA ARG A 148 -5.32 0.03 11.03
C ARG A 148 -5.89 -0.49 12.35
N LEU A 149 -6.68 0.33 13.05
CA LEU A 149 -7.47 -0.09 14.21
C LEU A 149 -8.57 -1.10 13.84
N PHE A 150 -8.93 -1.19 12.55
CA PHE A 150 -9.93 -2.14 12.07
C PHE A 150 -9.22 -3.37 11.48
N PRO A 151 -9.58 -4.59 11.90
CA PRO A 151 -8.95 -5.80 11.39
C PRO A 151 -9.17 -5.93 9.89
N LEU A 152 -8.20 -6.53 9.19
CA LEU A 152 -8.37 -6.87 7.79
C LEU A 152 -9.58 -7.81 7.62
N PRO A 153 -10.30 -7.73 6.50
CA PRO A 153 -11.42 -8.62 6.24
C PRO A 153 -10.92 -10.07 6.27
N ALA A 154 -11.65 -10.94 6.98
CA ALA A 154 -11.33 -12.37 7.02
C ALA A 154 -11.52 -12.96 5.62
N LEU A 155 -10.44 -13.51 5.06
CA LEU A 155 -10.47 -14.18 3.76
C LEU A 155 -10.36 -15.69 3.98
N PRO A 156 -11.35 -16.49 3.56
CA PRO A 156 -11.45 -17.90 3.94
C PRO A 156 -10.30 -18.79 3.45
N TRP A 157 -9.55 -18.38 2.42
CA TRP A 157 -8.39 -19.12 1.87
C TRP A 157 -7.04 -18.51 2.24
N LEU A 158 -7.02 -17.36 2.92
CA LEU A 158 -5.78 -16.70 3.33
C LEU A 158 -5.44 -17.12 4.77
N GLN A 159 -5.38 -18.44 5.01
CA GLN A 159 -4.70 -18.99 6.18
C GLN A 159 -3.19 -18.93 5.91
N LEU A 160 -2.65 -17.72 5.88
CA LEU A 160 -1.21 -17.53 6.04
C LEU A 160 -0.95 -17.71 7.55
N THR A 161 -0.55 -18.93 7.92
CA THR A 161 0.12 -19.20 9.21
C THR A 161 1.50 -18.56 9.22
#